data_AF-A0A4U2YLT4-F1
#
_entry.id   AF-A0A4U2YLT4-F1
#
_cell.length_a   1.000
_cell.length_b   1.000
_cell.length_c   1.000
_cell.angle_alpha   90.00
_cell.angle_beta   90.00
_cell.angle_gamma   90.00
#
_symmetry.space_group_name_H-M   'P 1'
#
loop_
_entity.id
_entity.type
_entity.pdbx_description
1 polymer ?
#
loop_
_entity_poly.entity_id
_entity_poly.type
_entity_poly.pdbx_seq_one_letter_code
_entity_poly.pdbx_strand_id
1 'polypeptide(L)'
;MSAQHATVRSLSRPMIHRAVLNHLDFVTGLENLPSSGPVVIVANHASYADHFVTLTLVNALRQGRIWYPTKAESFEGAVSRLWHNSWHCYPVNREAPSEEIFARAKEILDRDEVLGLYPEGTRGPGDELLPFKTGPFRMALASGAPVIPIGLHNLANVLPKGSRRLTDEMGAVAIGPALQVPPGLDGWEAVQHMRDVAREAVGRLVMKASAPDEEAREHSARTIVGLIERSIAANLTDQGTLDVQTTRAMRLLSGLGLRTLPDDAELRVQAVRVEGLAALNRGRALRPLRIAKVNRKATRLADAHPDNPLAAYVAGRTNAALPAALGGSTVRARALYRRSAQLDGAYASKAHVGLAETHMRDGRSEQALAALDLAAASVHADDPRAPLRLAKIERLRDLNSTR
;
A
#
# COMPACT_ATOMS: atom_id res chain seq x y z
N MET A 1 -18.57 -16.76 3.42
CA MET A 1 -17.45 -17.40 2.68
C MET A 1 -16.98 -18.61 3.47
N SER A 2 -16.70 -19.73 2.82
CA SER A 2 -16.24 -20.95 3.51
C SER A 2 -14.83 -20.76 4.10
N ALA A 3 -14.53 -21.48 5.20
CA ALA A 3 -13.21 -21.50 5.82
C ALA A 3 -12.10 -21.89 4.80
N GLN A 4 -12.44 -22.77 3.85
CA GLN A 4 -11.54 -23.20 2.78
C GLN A 4 -11.02 -22.02 1.93
N HIS A 5 -11.89 -21.08 1.56
CA HIS A 5 -11.47 -19.94 0.73
C HIS A 5 -10.50 -19.01 1.49
N ALA A 6 -10.75 -18.82 2.79
CA ALA A 6 -9.86 -18.02 3.64
C ALA A 6 -8.48 -18.68 3.77
N THR A 7 -8.42 -20.01 3.90
CA THR A 7 -7.18 -20.79 3.92
C THR A 7 -6.40 -20.67 2.61
N VAL A 8 -7.06 -20.81 1.46
CA VAL A 8 -6.38 -20.64 0.15
C VAL A 8 -5.74 -19.26 0.06
N ARG A 9 -6.46 -18.18 0.41
CA ARG A 9 -5.90 -16.82 0.40
C ARG A 9 -4.77 -16.63 1.42
N SER A 10 -4.88 -17.20 2.61
CA SER A 10 -3.85 -17.02 3.65
C SER A 10 -2.52 -17.67 3.27
N LEU A 11 -2.58 -18.80 2.58
CA LEU A 11 -1.41 -19.53 2.07
C LEU A 11 -0.82 -18.91 0.80
N SER A 12 -1.66 -18.53 -0.17
CA SER A 12 -1.19 -18.04 -1.48
C SER A 12 -0.85 -16.56 -1.51
N ARG A 13 -1.49 -15.70 -0.70
CA ARG A 13 -1.23 -14.25 -0.71
C ARG A 13 0.25 -13.87 -0.51
N PRO A 14 0.99 -14.42 0.48
CA PRO A 14 2.39 -14.09 0.65
C PRO A 14 3.26 -14.47 -0.56
N MET A 15 2.92 -15.59 -1.23
CA MET A 15 3.61 -16.02 -2.45
C MET A 15 3.33 -15.06 -3.61
N ILE A 16 2.07 -14.67 -3.80
CA ILE A 16 1.66 -13.69 -4.81
C ILE A 16 2.36 -12.35 -4.58
N HIS A 17 2.32 -11.80 -3.36
CA HIS A 17 2.98 -10.54 -3.04
C HIS A 17 4.49 -10.61 -3.30
N ARG A 18 5.13 -11.74 -2.97
CA ARG A 18 6.56 -11.94 -3.22
C ARG A 18 6.85 -12.01 -4.72
N ALA A 19 6.03 -12.70 -5.50
CA ALA A 19 6.18 -12.74 -6.95
C ALA A 19 6.03 -11.34 -7.56
N VAL A 20 4.99 -10.59 -7.16
CA VAL A 20 4.79 -9.20 -7.61
C VAL A 20 5.99 -8.32 -7.24
N LEU A 21 6.49 -8.38 -6.01
CA LEU A 21 7.69 -7.64 -5.61
C LEU A 21 8.94 -8.05 -6.37
N ASN A 22 9.04 -9.31 -6.80
CA ASN A 22 10.21 -9.80 -7.52
C ASN A 22 10.24 -9.40 -8.99
N HIS A 23 9.06 -9.23 -9.60
CA HIS A 23 8.89 -8.98 -11.03
C HIS A 23 8.24 -7.63 -11.35
N LEU A 24 8.20 -6.70 -10.39
CA LEU A 24 7.87 -5.30 -10.66
C LEU A 24 9.05 -4.40 -10.29
N ASP A 25 9.50 -3.59 -11.23
CA ASP A 25 10.59 -2.61 -11.06
C ASP A 25 10.09 -1.16 -11.01
N PHE A 26 8.83 -0.92 -11.39
CA PHE A 26 8.23 0.40 -11.38
C PHE A 26 6.71 0.35 -11.17
N VAL A 27 6.21 1.21 -10.28
CA VAL A 27 4.78 1.46 -10.11
C VAL A 27 4.58 2.96 -9.90
N THR A 28 3.59 3.58 -10.54
CA THR A 28 3.24 4.99 -10.32
C THR A 28 1.73 5.22 -10.37
N GLY A 29 1.24 6.32 -9.79
CA GLY A 29 -0.18 6.68 -9.80
C GLY A 29 -1.02 5.97 -8.72
N LEU A 30 -0.41 5.41 -7.68
CA LEU A 30 -1.13 4.74 -6.59
C LEU A 30 -2.10 5.67 -5.85
N GLU A 31 -1.84 6.98 -5.84
CA GLU A 31 -2.71 8.02 -5.31
C GLU A 31 -4.05 8.14 -6.06
N ASN A 32 -4.13 7.66 -7.30
CA ASN A 32 -5.34 7.71 -8.11
C ASN A 32 -6.36 6.62 -7.75
N LEU A 33 -5.97 5.61 -6.97
CA LEU A 33 -6.89 4.57 -6.51
C LEU A 33 -7.71 5.07 -5.30
N PRO A 34 -9.05 5.15 -5.40
CA PRO A 34 -9.89 5.52 -4.26
C PRO A 34 -9.70 4.57 -3.08
N SER A 35 -9.59 5.12 -1.87
CA SER A 35 -9.39 4.35 -0.63
C SER A 35 -10.63 3.59 -0.16
N SER A 36 -11.81 3.95 -0.67
CA SER A 36 -13.11 3.34 -0.37
C SER A 36 -14.10 3.59 -1.52
N GLY A 37 -15.31 3.02 -1.42
CA GLY A 37 -16.36 3.20 -2.42
C GLY A 37 -16.21 2.28 -3.65
N PRO A 38 -17.23 2.23 -4.52
CA PRO A 38 -17.21 1.39 -5.71
C PRO A 38 -16.17 1.90 -6.70
N VAL A 39 -15.47 0.98 -7.36
CA VAL A 39 -14.48 1.35 -8.39
C VAL A 39 -14.52 0.35 -9.51
N VAL A 40 -14.50 0.83 -10.76
CA VAL A 40 -14.24 0.01 -11.93
C VAL A 40 -12.81 0.25 -12.38
N ILE A 41 -11.99 -0.80 -12.34
CA ILE A 41 -10.63 -0.77 -12.89
C ILE A 41 -10.68 -1.28 -14.32
N VAL A 42 -10.09 -0.53 -15.25
CA VAL A 42 -9.90 -0.96 -16.64
C VAL A 42 -8.41 -1.02 -16.96
N ALA A 43 -7.94 -2.18 -17.41
CA ALA A 43 -6.54 -2.39 -17.76
C ALA A 43 -6.39 -3.11 -19.09
N ASN A 44 -5.22 -2.96 -19.72
CA ASN A 44 -4.83 -3.84 -20.81
C ASN A 44 -4.58 -5.27 -20.28
N HIS A 45 -4.69 -6.27 -21.16
CA HIS A 45 -4.58 -7.68 -20.78
C HIS A 45 -3.64 -8.45 -21.68
N ALA A 46 -2.49 -8.86 -21.15
CA ALA A 46 -1.50 -9.65 -21.88
C ALA A 46 -1.07 -10.91 -21.12
N SER A 47 -1.32 -10.98 -19.80
CA SER A 47 -0.81 -12.04 -18.94
C SER A 47 -1.79 -12.46 -17.84
N TYR A 48 -1.58 -13.67 -17.29
CA TYR A 48 -2.22 -14.00 -16.01
C TYR A 48 -1.63 -13.19 -14.84
N ALA A 49 -0.39 -12.71 -14.98
CA ALA A 49 0.26 -11.85 -13.98
C ALA A 49 -0.49 -10.52 -13.77
N ASP A 50 -1.20 -10.03 -14.79
CA ASP A 50 -2.02 -8.81 -14.74
C ASP A 50 -2.97 -8.82 -13.54
N HIS A 51 -3.64 -9.96 -13.31
CA HIS A 51 -4.59 -10.13 -12.21
C HIS A 51 -3.88 -10.09 -10.86
N PHE A 52 -2.72 -10.72 -10.75
CA PHE A 52 -1.96 -10.77 -9.50
C PHE A 52 -1.39 -9.41 -9.14
N VAL A 53 -0.91 -8.65 -10.13
CA VAL A 53 -0.38 -7.30 -9.95
C VAL A 53 -1.49 -6.36 -9.50
N THR A 54 -2.56 -6.23 -10.28
CA THR A 54 -3.69 -5.33 -9.96
C THR A 54 -4.36 -5.68 -8.62
N LEU A 55 -4.58 -6.97 -8.35
CA LEU A 55 -5.04 -7.46 -7.04
C LEU A 55 -4.12 -7.05 -5.88
N THR A 56 -2.82 -7.17 -6.08
CA THR A 56 -1.82 -6.86 -5.04
C THR A 56 -1.79 -5.37 -4.74
N LEU A 57 -1.84 -4.51 -5.78
CA LEU A 57 -1.87 -3.05 -5.61
C LEU A 57 -3.16 -2.58 -4.93
N VAL A 58 -4.32 -3.07 -5.37
CA VAL A 58 -5.61 -2.69 -4.76
C VAL A 58 -5.67 -3.09 -3.28
N ASN A 59 -5.28 -4.33 -2.96
CA ASN A 59 -5.27 -4.82 -1.57
C ASN A 59 -4.23 -4.10 -0.68
N ALA A 60 -3.25 -3.41 -1.26
CA ALA A 60 -2.26 -2.64 -0.51
C ALA A 60 -2.82 -1.29 -0.04
N LEU A 61 -3.81 -0.74 -0.75
CA LEU A 61 -4.28 0.63 -0.55
C LEU A 61 -5.64 0.70 0.14
N ARG A 62 -6.49 -0.29 -0.07
CA ARG A 62 -7.86 -0.28 0.45
C ARG A 62 -8.30 -1.61 1.01
N GLN A 63 -9.28 -1.52 1.90
CA GLN A 63 -10.07 -2.67 2.32
C GLN A 63 -11.14 -2.95 1.26
N GLY A 64 -11.50 -4.22 1.11
CA GLY A 64 -12.49 -4.67 0.12
C GLY A 64 -11.93 -5.73 -0.81
N ARG A 65 -12.79 -6.17 -1.74
CA ARG A 65 -12.48 -7.24 -2.69
C ARG A 65 -12.45 -6.64 -4.09
N ILE A 66 -11.52 -7.12 -4.90
CA ILE A 66 -11.55 -6.90 -6.34
C ILE A 66 -12.08 -8.17 -7.01
N TRP A 67 -13.11 -8.00 -7.81
CA TRP A 67 -13.76 -9.10 -8.52
C TRP A 67 -13.42 -9.09 -10.00
N TYR A 68 -13.24 -10.28 -10.57
CA TYR A 68 -12.91 -10.45 -11.99
C TYR A 68 -13.91 -11.38 -12.69
N PRO A 69 -14.57 -10.94 -13.77
CA PRO A 69 -15.29 -11.84 -14.65
C PRO A 69 -14.29 -12.79 -15.33
N THR A 70 -14.43 -14.07 -15.05
CA THR A 70 -13.53 -15.11 -15.54
C THR A 70 -14.32 -16.11 -16.37
N LYS A 71 -13.74 -16.61 -17.47
CA LYS A 71 -14.41 -17.56 -18.36
C LYS A 71 -14.94 -18.78 -17.58
N ALA A 72 -16.15 -19.23 -17.89
CA ALA A 72 -16.83 -20.28 -17.13
C ALA A 72 -16.03 -21.59 -17.04
N GLU A 73 -15.28 -21.93 -18.09
CA GLU A 73 -14.44 -23.13 -18.17
C GLU A 73 -13.29 -23.11 -17.14
N SER A 74 -12.88 -21.92 -16.67
CA SER A 74 -11.90 -21.83 -15.58
C SER A 74 -12.43 -22.39 -14.25
N PHE A 75 -13.74 -22.59 -14.12
CA PHE A 75 -14.39 -23.17 -12.95
C PHE A 75 -14.69 -24.67 -13.13
N GLU A 76 -14.22 -25.27 -14.21
CA GLU A 76 -14.20 -26.72 -14.42
C GLU A 76 -13.09 -27.34 -13.55
N GLY A 77 -13.44 -28.34 -12.73
CA GLY A 77 -12.54 -28.97 -11.76
C GLY A 77 -12.53 -28.30 -10.38
N ALA A 78 -12.56 -29.13 -9.33
CA ALA A 78 -12.74 -28.68 -7.94
C ALA A 78 -11.62 -27.73 -7.47
N VAL A 79 -10.36 -28.01 -7.80
CA VAL A 79 -9.20 -27.19 -7.39
C VAL A 79 -9.22 -25.83 -8.09
N SER A 80 -9.45 -25.80 -9.41
CA SER A 80 -9.51 -24.56 -10.17
C SER A 80 -10.68 -23.69 -9.71
N ARG A 81 -11.86 -24.29 -9.51
CA ARG A 81 -13.03 -23.62 -8.94
C ARG A 81 -12.75 -23.03 -7.56
N LEU A 82 -12.13 -23.81 -6.68
CA LEU A 82 -11.75 -23.36 -5.35
C LEU A 82 -10.80 -22.16 -5.42
N TRP A 83 -9.80 -22.19 -6.32
CA TRP A 83 -8.87 -21.10 -6.53
C TRP A 83 -9.57 -19.80 -6.98
N HIS A 84 -10.35 -19.87 -8.06
CA HIS A 84 -11.05 -18.72 -8.62
C HIS A 84 -12.06 -18.11 -7.63
N ASN A 85 -12.86 -18.95 -6.95
CA ASN A 85 -13.77 -18.49 -5.90
C ASN A 85 -13.03 -17.87 -4.70
N SER A 86 -11.84 -18.39 -4.37
CA SER A 86 -11.03 -17.84 -3.27
C SER A 86 -10.49 -16.45 -3.58
N TRP A 87 -10.28 -16.14 -4.86
CA TRP A 87 -9.74 -14.88 -5.35
C TRP A 87 -10.77 -14.00 -6.07
N HIS A 88 -12.05 -14.16 -5.70
CA HIS A 88 -13.13 -13.26 -6.13
C HIS A 88 -13.35 -13.21 -7.65
N CYS A 89 -13.07 -14.30 -8.34
CA CYS A 89 -13.53 -14.48 -9.71
C CYS A 89 -14.97 -14.96 -9.73
N TYR A 90 -15.73 -14.59 -10.75
CA TYR A 90 -17.06 -15.16 -11.03
C TYR A 90 -17.16 -15.61 -12.49
N PRO A 91 -17.86 -16.72 -12.76
CA PRO A 91 -17.94 -17.31 -14.10
C PRO A 91 -18.74 -16.40 -15.04
N VAL A 92 -18.27 -16.26 -16.28
CA VAL A 92 -19.00 -15.58 -17.35
C VAL A 92 -18.84 -16.34 -18.66
N ASN A 93 -19.92 -16.38 -19.46
CA ASN A 93 -19.84 -16.77 -20.85
C ASN A 93 -19.43 -15.54 -21.67
N ARG A 94 -18.26 -15.61 -22.33
CA ARG A 94 -17.72 -14.49 -23.12
C ARG A 94 -18.31 -14.40 -24.52
N GLU A 95 -18.89 -15.49 -25.02
CA GLU A 95 -19.51 -15.58 -26.34
C GLU A 95 -20.95 -15.07 -26.31
N ALA A 96 -21.63 -15.21 -25.17
CA ALA A 96 -22.97 -14.68 -24.93
C ALA A 96 -23.01 -13.91 -23.59
N PRO A 97 -22.53 -12.65 -23.55
CA PRO A 97 -22.60 -11.84 -22.34
C PRO A 97 -24.06 -11.62 -21.92
N SER A 98 -24.49 -12.25 -20.83
CA SER A 98 -25.87 -12.24 -20.35
C SER A 98 -26.17 -11.06 -19.42
N GLU A 99 -27.46 -10.78 -19.20
CA GLU A 99 -27.93 -9.85 -18.16
C GLU A 99 -27.38 -10.18 -16.77
N GLU A 100 -27.09 -11.46 -16.51
CA GLU A 100 -26.51 -11.95 -15.26
C GLU A 100 -25.14 -11.32 -14.97
N ILE A 101 -24.31 -11.06 -16.00
CA ILE A 101 -23.01 -10.42 -15.83
C ILE A 101 -23.19 -8.98 -15.33
N PHE A 102 -24.16 -8.26 -15.90
CA PHE A 102 -24.48 -6.89 -15.50
C PHE A 102 -25.09 -6.84 -14.10
N ALA A 103 -26.00 -7.76 -13.78
CA ALA A 103 -26.59 -7.89 -12.44
C ALA A 103 -25.50 -8.17 -11.39
N ARG A 104 -24.56 -9.06 -11.69
CA ARG A 104 -23.46 -9.39 -10.78
C ARG A 104 -22.48 -8.22 -10.61
N ALA A 105 -22.14 -7.53 -11.69
CA ALA A 105 -21.32 -6.32 -11.64
C ALA A 105 -21.98 -5.24 -10.76
N LYS A 106 -23.29 -5.02 -10.93
CA LYS A 106 -24.06 -4.11 -10.09
C LYS A 106 -24.03 -4.52 -8.62
N GLU A 107 -24.27 -5.79 -8.29
CA GLU A 107 -24.22 -6.28 -6.90
C GLU A 107 -22.85 -6.07 -6.24
N ILE A 108 -21.76 -6.20 -7.00
CA ILE A 108 -20.39 -5.95 -6.51
C ILE A 108 -20.21 -4.46 -6.21
N LEU A 109 -20.61 -3.59 -7.14
CA LEU A 109 -20.43 -2.14 -7.01
C LEU A 109 -21.37 -1.57 -5.93
N ASP A 110 -22.59 -2.08 -5.78
CA ASP A 110 -23.53 -1.70 -4.70
C ASP A 110 -22.98 -2.06 -3.29
N ARG A 111 -21.93 -2.89 -3.20
CA ARG A 111 -21.24 -3.25 -1.95
C ARG A 111 -19.97 -2.43 -1.70
N ASP A 112 -19.76 -1.36 -2.45
CA ASP A 112 -18.54 -0.55 -2.43
C ASP A 112 -17.26 -1.36 -2.74
N GLU A 113 -17.39 -2.46 -3.48
CA GLU A 113 -16.27 -3.31 -3.88
C GLU A 113 -15.73 -2.91 -5.25
N VAL A 114 -14.59 -3.50 -5.63
CA VAL A 114 -13.87 -3.16 -6.87
C VAL A 114 -14.20 -4.18 -7.94
N LEU A 115 -14.45 -3.71 -9.16
CA LEU A 115 -14.61 -4.56 -10.33
C LEU A 115 -13.40 -4.38 -11.26
N GLY A 116 -12.59 -5.41 -11.41
CA GLY A 116 -11.44 -5.43 -12.31
C GLY A 116 -11.82 -5.97 -13.68
N LEU A 117 -11.69 -5.15 -14.72
CA LEU A 117 -12.11 -5.48 -16.08
C LEU A 117 -10.97 -5.29 -17.07
N TYR A 118 -10.96 -6.17 -18.06
CA TYR A 118 -10.05 -6.12 -19.19
C TYR A 118 -10.88 -5.89 -20.46
N PRO A 119 -11.05 -4.64 -20.93
CA PRO A 119 -11.98 -4.33 -22.00
C PRO A 119 -11.66 -5.01 -23.34
N GLU A 120 -10.43 -5.49 -23.54
CA GLU A 120 -10.02 -6.32 -24.68
C GLU A 120 -10.75 -7.67 -24.73
N GLY A 121 -11.21 -8.18 -23.57
CA GLY A 121 -11.97 -9.44 -23.44
C GLY A 121 -11.14 -10.73 -23.60
N THR A 122 -9.89 -10.62 -24.04
CA THR A 122 -8.91 -11.71 -24.14
C THR A 122 -7.51 -11.19 -23.89
N ARG A 123 -6.54 -12.09 -23.75
CA ARG A 123 -5.12 -11.71 -23.64
C ARG A 123 -4.55 -11.44 -25.02
N GLY A 124 -4.12 -10.20 -25.23
CA GLY A 124 -3.37 -9.75 -26.40
C GLY A 124 -1.90 -10.20 -26.39
N PRO A 125 -1.17 -9.86 -27.46
CA PRO A 125 0.26 -10.15 -27.61
C PRO A 125 1.16 -9.39 -26.60
N GLY A 126 0.72 -8.22 -26.13
CA GLY A 126 1.39 -7.44 -25.08
C GLY A 126 2.18 -6.23 -25.57
N ASP A 127 2.43 -6.13 -26.87
CA ASP A 127 3.01 -4.98 -27.57
C ASP A 127 1.95 -3.96 -28.01
N GLU A 128 0.75 -4.42 -28.37
CA GLU A 128 -0.37 -3.57 -28.80
C GLU A 128 -1.66 -3.82 -28.01
N LEU A 129 -2.48 -2.76 -27.89
CA LEU A 129 -3.82 -2.83 -27.30
C LEU A 129 -4.84 -3.32 -28.32
N LEU A 130 -5.53 -4.42 -28.00
CA LEU A 130 -6.69 -4.87 -28.77
C LEU A 130 -7.85 -3.84 -28.69
N PRO A 131 -8.85 -3.94 -29.58
CA PRO A 131 -10.05 -3.12 -29.50
C PRO A 131 -10.79 -3.32 -28.16
N PHE A 132 -11.18 -2.21 -27.52
CA PHE A 132 -11.94 -2.24 -26.28
C PHE A 132 -13.42 -2.51 -26.55
N LYS A 133 -14.04 -3.39 -25.77
CA LYS A 133 -15.48 -3.65 -25.79
C LYS A 133 -16.23 -2.63 -24.93
N THR A 134 -17.51 -2.39 -25.24
CA THR A 134 -18.36 -1.41 -24.54
C THR A 134 -18.92 -1.90 -23.20
N GLY A 135 -18.95 -3.22 -22.97
CA GLY A 135 -19.55 -3.84 -21.77
C GLY A 135 -19.06 -3.26 -20.42
N PRO A 136 -17.74 -3.17 -20.17
CA PRO A 136 -17.19 -2.55 -18.96
C PRO A 136 -17.70 -1.14 -18.68
N PHE A 137 -17.84 -0.33 -19.73
CA PHE A 137 -18.22 1.07 -19.62
C PHE A 137 -19.73 1.23 -19.40
N ARG A 138 -20.54 0.34 -19.98
CA ARG A 138 -21.97 0.21 -19.63
C ARG A 138 -22.16 -0.09 -18.14
N MET A 139 -21.36 -0.99 -17.58
CA MET A 139 -21.43 -1.33 -16.14
C MET A 139 -21.05 -0.14 -15.27
N ALA A 140 -19.95 0.54 -15.59
CA ALA A 140 -19.47 1.69 -14.82
C ALA A 140 -20.46 2.86 -14.82
N LEU A 141 -21.01 3.19 -15.99
CA LEU A 141 -21.98 4.29 -16.14
C LEU A 141 -23.29 3.97 -15.42
N ALA A 142 -23.78 2.73 -15.52
CA ALA A 142 -25.01 2.31 -14.83
C ALA A 142 -24.88 2.34 -13.30
N SER A 143 -23.67 2.13 -12.76
CA SER A 143 -23.44 2.18 -11.31
C SER A 143 -23.00 3.56 -10.81
N GLY A 144 -22.64 4.48 -11.70
CA GLY A 144 -21.98 5.75 -11.33
C GLY A 144 -20.58 5.57 -10.72
N ALA A 145 -19.95 4.40 -10.89
CA ALA A 145 -18.66 4.12 -10.27
C ALA A 145 -17.53 4.78 -11.09
N PRO A 146 -16.52 5.39 -10.45
CA PRO A 146 -15.36 5.92 -11.14
C PRO A 146 -14.62 4.82 -11.90
N VAL A 147 -14.20 5.13 -13.12
CA VAL A 147 -13.37 4.26 -13.96
C VAL A 147 -11.91 4.66 -13.80
N ILE A 148 -11.10 3.78 -13.20
CA ILE A 148 -9.66 3.99 -13.02
C ILE A 148 -8.89 3.21 -14.11
N PRO A 149 -8.18 3.89 -15.03
CA PRO A 149 -7.37 3.24 -16.04
C PRO A 149 -6.02 2.79 -15.47
N ILE A 150 -5.56 1.60 -15.86
CA ILE A 150 -4.25 1.06 -15.51
C ILE A 150 -3.53 0.59 -16.77
N GLY A 151 -2.31 1.08 -16.99
CA GLY A 151 -1.38 0.55 -17.98
C GLY A 151 -0.43 -0.46 -17.34
N LEU A 152 -0.40 -1.67 -17.90
CA LEU A 152 0.47 -2.77 -17.50
C LEU A 152 1.49 -3.03 -18.61
N HIS A 153 2.76 -2.97 -18.25
CA HIS A 153 3.86 -3.18 -19.20
C HIS A 153 4.66 -4.45 -18.88
N ASN A 154 5.07 -5.15 -19.93
CA ASN A 154 5.97 -6.33 -19.93
C ASN A 154 5.52 -7.57 -19.11
N LEU A 155 4.30 -7.60 -18.56
CA LEU A 155 3.80 -8.74 -17.78
C LEU A 155 3.59 -10.02 -18.61
N ALA A 156 3.45 -9.90 -19.93
CA ALA A 156 3.43 -11.03 -20.85
C ALA A 156 4.76 -11.79 -20.84
N ASN A 157 5.89 -11.09 -20.67
CA ASN A 157 7.21 -11.72 -20.62
C ASN A 157 7.51 -12.25 -19.21
N VAL A 158 6.96 -11.62 -18.15
CA VAL A 158 7.02 -12.11 -16.76
C VAL A 158 6.34 -13.47 -16.61
N LEU A 159 5.12 -13.62 -17.15
CA LEU A 159 4.39 -14.88 -17.16
C LEU A 159 3.79 -15.16 -18.55
N PRO A 160 4.56 -15.80 -19.45
CA PRO A 160 4.13 -16.07 -20.80
C PRO A 160 2.82 -16.86 -20.88
N LYS A 161 2.01 -16.56 -21.90
CA LYS A 161 0.75 -17.25 -22.15
C LYS A 161 0.99 -18.76 -22.30
N GLY A 162 0.28 -19.56 -21.49
CA GLY A 162 0.44 -21.02 -21.46
C GLY A 162 1.54 -21.53 -20.52
N SER A 163 2.44 -20.65 -20.06
CA SER A 163 3.43 -20.98 -19.04
C SER A 163 2.81 -21.04 -17.64
N ARG A 164 3.44 -21.85 -16.77
CA ARG A 164 3.22 -21.87 -15.31
C ARG A 164 4.43 -21.34 -14.53
N ARG A 165 5.50 -20.95 -15.24
CA ARG A 165 6.77 -20.49 -14.66
C ARG A 165 6.94 -19.01 -14.93
N LEU A 166 7.32 -18.29 -13.88
CA LEU A 166 7.79 -16.91 -13.98
C LEU A 166 9.19 -16.89 -14.59
N THR A 167 9.46 -15.92 -15.45
CA THR A 167 10.80 -15.62 -15.99
C THR A 167 11.52 -14.62 -15.08
N ASP A 168 12.73 -14.19 -15.44
CA ASP A 168 13.46 -13.12 -14.72
C ASP A 168 13.11 -11.70 -15.22
N GLU A 169 12.09 -11.60 -16.09
CA GLU A 169 11.62 -10.33 -16.63
C GLU A 169 10.97 -9.46 -15.56
N MET A 170 10.96 -8.15 -15.84
CA MET A 170 10.39 -7.13 -14.95
C MET A 170 9.24 -6.42 -15.65
N GLY A 171 8.12 -6.29 -14.96
CA GLY A 171 6.97 -5.49 -15.40
C GLY A 171 6.91 -4.15 -14.70
N ALA A 172 6.13 -3.25 -15.30
CA ALA A 172 5.90 -1.92 -14.77
C ALA A 172 4.41 -1.56 -14.83
N VAL A 173 3.98 -0.66 -13.94
CA VAL A 173 2.58 -0.25 -13.81
C VAL A 173 2.46 1.26 -13.73
N ALA A 174 1.52 1.83 -14.48
CA ALA A 174 1.08 3.21 -14.30
C ALA A 174 -0.44 3.26 -14.14
N ILE A 175 -0.91 3.98 -13.12
CA ILE A 175 -2.32 4.14 -12.82
C ILE A 175 -2.71 5.60 -13.10
N GLY A 176 -3.75 5.80 -13.89
CA GLY A 176 -4.24 7.14 -14.22
C GLY A 176 -5.36 7.61 -13.29
N PRO A 177 -5.69 8.92 -13.33
CA PRO A 177 -6.83 9.46 -12.60
C PRO A 177 -8.16 8.87 -13.11
N ALA A 178 -9.22 9.02 -12.31
CA ALA A 178 -10.55 8.63 -12.73
C ALA A 178 -10.97 9.31 -14.03
N LEU A 179 -11.41 8.50 -15.00
CA LEU A 179 -11.91 9.00 -16.27
C LEU A 179 -13.18 9.81 -16.07
N GLN A 180 -13.29 10.89 -16.82
CA GLN A 180 -14.42 11.81 -16.78
C GLN A 180 -15.34 11.55 -17.96
N VAL A 181 -16.64 11.69 -17.74
CA VAL A 181 -17.62 11.86 -18.82
C VAL A 181 -17.97 13.34 -18.88
N PRO A 182 -17.80 14.00 -20.03
CA PRO A 182 -18.25 15.36 -20.22
C PRO A 182 -19.73 15.53 -19.84
N PRO A 183 -20.10 16.63 -19.16
CA PRO A 183 -21.50 16.96 -18.94
C PRO A 183 -22.26 17.00 -20.26
N GLY A 184 -23.42 16.35 -20.33
CA GLY A 184 -24.29 16.35 -21.52
C GLY A 184 -24.17 15.13 -22.44
N LEU A 185 -23.21 14.23 -22.22
CA LEU A 185 -23.23 12.91 -22.86
C LEU A 185 -24.05 11.93 -22.02
N ASP A 186 -24.97 11.22 -22.67
CA ASP A 186 -25.78 10.18 -22.02
C ASP A 186 -25.83 8.88 -22.83
N GLY A 187 -26.54 7.89 -22.27
CA GLY A 187 -26.87 6.65 -22.96
C GLY A 187 -25.69 5.97 -23.64
N TRP A 188 -25.83 5.72 -24.95
CA TRP A 188 -24.84 5.02 -25.75
C TRP A 188 -23.62 5.89 -26.12
N GLU A 189 -23.82 7.19 -26.30
CA GLU A 189 -22.73 8.12 -26.64
C GLU A 189 -21.72 8.22 -25.49
N ALA A 190 -22.22 8.33 -24.25
CA ALA A 190 -21.37 8.29 -23.05
C ALA A 190 -20.57 6.99 -22.95
N VAL A 191 -21.18 5.84 -23.30
CA VAL A 191 -20.51 4.52 -23.30
C VAL A 191 -19.38 4.48 -24.33
N GLN A 192 -19.63 4.95 -25.56
CA GLN A 192 -18.61 4.98 -26.62
C GLN A 192 -17.48 5.95 -26.26
N HIS A 193 -17.81 7.14 -25.78
CA HIS A 193 -16.83 8.12 -25.32
C HIS A 193 -15.93 7.55 -24.22
N MET A 194 -16.53 6.98 -23.17
CA MET A 194 -15.77 6.39 -22.07
C MET A 194 -14.86 5.24 -22.55
N ARG A 195 -15.33 4.41 -23.48
CA ARG A 195 -14.50 3.35 -24.09
C ARG A 195 -13.27 3.92 -24.78
N ASP A 196 -13.46 4.95 -25.59
CA ASP A 196 -12.40 5.52 -26.43
C ASP A 196 -11.37 6.27 -25.57
N VAL A 197 -11.84 7.08 -24.63
CA VAL A 197 -10.99 7.76 -23.64
C VAL A 197 -10.24 6.75 -22.77
N ALA A 198 -10.89 5.67 -22.34
CA ALA A 198 -10.23 4.63 -21.56
C ALA A 198 -9.13 3.93 -22.35
N ARG A 199 -9.37 3.60 -23.62
CA ARG A 199 -8.36 2.96 -24.47
C ARG A 199 -7.15 3.88 -24.66
N GLU A 200 -7.39 5.16 -24.94
CA GLU A 200 -6.33 6.15 -25.11
C GLU A 200 -5.54 6.36 -23.80
N ALA A 201 -6.23 6.48 -22.66
CA ALA A 201 -5.61 6.62 -21.36
C ALA A 201 -4.76 5.41 -20.98
N VAL A 202 -5.27 4.19 -21.18
CA VAL A 202 -4.51 2.95 -20.95
C VAL A 202 -3.28 2.90 -21.84
N GLY A 203 -3.39 3.28 -23.12
CA GLY A 203 -2.24 3.36 -24.03
C GLY A 203 -1.15 4.30 -23.54
N ARG A 204 -1.52 5.52 -23.13
CA ARG A 204 -0.57 6.48 -22.53
C ARG A 204 0.07 5.96 -21.26
N LEU A 205 -0.69 5.25 -20.42
CA LEU A 205 -0.17 4.67 -19.18
C LEU A 205 0.79 3.50 -19.44
N VAL A 206 0.54 2.66 -20.45
CA VAL A 206 1.49 1.62 -20.86
C VAL A 206 2.82 2.25 -21.30
N MET A 207 2.77 3.32 -22.09
CA MET A 207 3.98 4.05 -22.50
C MET A 207 4.70 4.70 -21.31
N LYS A 208 3.95 5.29 -20.37
CA LYS A 208 4.52 5.83 -19.13
C LYS A 208 5.19 4.75 -18.28
N ALA A 209 4.61 3.57 -18.23
CA ALA A 209 5.17 2.44 -17.49
C ALA A 209 6.39 1.82 -18.19
N SER A 210 6.47 1.85 -19.53
CA SER A 210 7.56 1.21 -20.28
C SER A 210 8.90 1.94 -20.19
N ALA A 211 8.88 3.24 -19.93
CA ALA A 211 10.09 4.05 -19.89
C ALA A 211 9.96 5.14 -18.81
N PRO A 212 9.97 4.78 -17.52
CA PRO A 212 9.91 5.76 -16.45
C PRO A 212 11.23 6.54 -16.36
N ASP A 213 11.15 7.85 -16.47
CA ASP A 213 12.25 8.75 -16.16
C ASP A 213 12.49 8.87 -14.64
N GLU A 214 13.58 9.53 -14.27
CA GLU A 214 13.97 9.71 -12.87
C GLU A 214 12.91 10.50 -12.08
N GLU A 215 12.34 11.54 -12.69
CA GLU A 215 11.29 12.35 -12.05
C GLU A 215 10.06 11.51 -11.70
N ALA A 216 9.62 10.62 -12.60
CA ALA A 216 8.52 9.71 -12.35
C ALA A 216 8.83 8.70 -11.24
N ARG A 217 10.07 8.22 -11.14
CA ARG A 217 10.54 7.33 -10.06
C ARG A 217 10.55 8.03 -8.72
N GLU A 218 11.11 9.24 -8.65
CA GLU A 218 11.09 10.05 -7.45
C GLU A 218 9.68 10.43 -7.01
N HIS A 219 8.82 10.87 -7.94
CA HIS A 219 7.42 11.19 -7.65
C HIS A 219 6.67 9.98 -7.09
N SER A 220 6.89 8.80 -7.69
CA SER A 220 6.33 7.56 -7.17
C SER A 220 6.84 7.24 -5.76
N ALA A 221 8.15 7.34 -5.52
CA ALA A 221 8.75 7.12 -4.21
C ALA A 221 8.14 8.03 -3.14
N ARG A 222 8.06 9.35 -3.42
CA ARG A 222 7.42 10.35 -2.55
C ARG A 222 5.95 10.00 -2.27
N THR A 223 5.22 9.58 -3.31
CA THR A 223 3.82 9.18 -3.16
C THR A 223 3.66 7.94 -2.28
N ILE A 224 4.50 6.94 -2.47
CA ILE A 224 4.50 5.70 -1.66
C ILE A 224 4.81 6.03 -0.20
N VAL A 225 5.79 6.89 0.07
CA VAL A 225 6.09 7.38 1.43
C VAL A 225 4.84 8.03 2.04
N GLY A 226 4.20 8.98 1.34
CA GLY A 226 2.99 9.63 1.83
C GLY A 226 1.82 8.67 2.09
N LEU A 227 1.64 7.66 1.24
CA LEU A 227 0.63 6.60 1.44
C LEU A 227 0.94 5.77 2.69
N ILE A 228 2.21 5.41 2.90
CA ILE A 228 2.63 4.68 4.11
C ILE A 228 2.35 5.51 5.36
N GLU A 229 2.72 6.79 5.36
CA GLU A 229 2.52 7.67 6.50
C GLU A 229 1.06 7.86 6.86
N ARG A 230 0.20 8.15 5.86
CA ARG A 230 -1.24 8.28 6.08
C ARG A 230 -1.86 6.98 6.60
N SER A 231 -1.46 5.83 6.04
CA SER A 231 -1.97 4.54 6.49
C SER A 231 -1.53 4.19 7.91
N ILE A 232 -0.26 4.45 8.28
CA ILE A 232 0.20 4.29 9.65
C ILE A 232 -0.58 5.23 10.57
N ALA A 233 -0.75 6.50 10.21
CA ALA A 233 -1.46 7.48 11.03
C ALA A 233 -2.93 7.08 11.27
N ALA A 234 -3.62 6.56 10.25
CA ALA A 234 -5.01 6.13 10.36
C ALA A 234 -5.20 4.84 11.19
N ASN A 235 -4.22 3.94 11.21
CA ASN A 235 -4.38 2.59 11.77
C ASN A 235 -3.56 2.32 13.04
N LEU A 236 -2.76 3.27 13.51
CA LEU A 236 -1.95 3.09 14.72
C LEU A 236 -2.84 3.12 15.98
N THR A 237 -2.74 2.07 16.80
CA THR A 237 -3.43 1.99 18.10
C THR A 237 -2.81 2.97 19.11
N ASP A 238 -3.50 3.21 20.23
CA ASP A 238 -2.97 3.99 21.36
C ASP A 238 -1.67 3.41 21.94
N GLN A 239 -1.49 2.09 21.80
CA GLN A 239 -0.29 1.38 22.23
C GLN A 239 0.85 1.44 21.19
N GLY A 240 0.64 2.15 20.07
CA GLY A 240 1.65 2.30 19.03
C GLY A 240 1.87 1.05 18.18
N THR A 241 0.85 0.20 18.05
CA THR A 241 0.89 -1.01 17.21
C THR A 241 -0.01 -0.86 15.98
N LEU A 242 0.25 -1.66 14.95
CA LEU A 242 -0.59 -1.80 13.76
C LEU A 242 -1.13 -3.22 13.70
N ASP A 243 -2.28 -3.44 13.06
CA ASP A 243 -2.71 -4.80 12.78
C ASP A 243 -1.82 -5.49 11.71
N VAL A 244 -1.97 -6.80 11.58
CA VAL A 244 -1.15 -7.63 10.69
C VAL A 244 -1.39 -7.30 9.22
N GLN A 245 -2.62 -6.95 8.82
CA GLN A 245 -2.97 -6.66 7.44
C GLN A 245 -2.37 -5.31 7.02
N THR A 246 -2.58 -4.25 7.81
CA THR A 246 -1.96 -2.94 7.55
C THR A 246 -0.45 -3.06 7.50
N THR A 247 0.17 -3.76 8.45
CA THR A 247 1.62 -3.99 8.44
C THR A 247 2.10 -4.70 7.16
N ARG A 248 1.34 -5.67 6.64
CA ARG A 248 1.69 -6.38 5.39
C ARG A 248 1.54 -5.47 4.18
N ALA A 249 0.48 -4.66 4.12
CA ALA A 249 0.29 -3.66 3.07
C ALA A 249 1.44 -2.65 3.05
N MET A 250 1.83 -2.11 4.21
CA MET A 250 2.93 -1.15 4.29
C MET A 250 4.27 -1.74 3.87
N ARG A 251 4.54 -3.01 4.20
CA ARG A 251 5.73 -3.72 3.72
C ARG A 251 5.76 -3.88 2.21
N LEU A 252 4.60 -4.19 1.63
CA LEU A 252 4.45 -4.31 0.19
C LEU A 252 4.71 -2.95 -0.48
N LEU A 253 4.07 -1.88 0.00
CA LEU A 253 4.28 -0.52 -0.51
C LEU A 253 5.75 -0.10 -0.39
N SER A 254 6.38 -0.28 0.78
CA SER A 254 7.81 0.04 0.95
C SER A 254 8.70 -0.80 0.02
N GLY A 255 8.32 -2.06 -0.23
CA GLY A 255 9.04 -2.93 -1.16
C GLY A 255 8.92 -2.46 -2.60
N LEU A 256 7.72 -2.06 -3.03
CA LEU A 256 7.48 -1.48 -4.36
C LEU A 256 8.21 -0.14 -4.53
N GLY A 257 8.22 0.70 -3.49
CA GLY A 257 8.98 1.94 -3.48
C GLY A 257 10.48 1.68 -3.66
N LEU A 258 11.05 0.75 -2.92
CA LEU A 258 12.46 0.37 -3.04
C LEU A 258 12.80 -0.38 -4.34
N ARG A 259 11.81 -0.92 -5.05
CA ARG A 259 11.99 -1.42 -6.43
C ARG A 259 12.02 -0.27 -7.43
N THR A 260 11.17 0.73 -7.20
CA THR A 260 11.06 1.94 -8.02
C THR A 260 12.27 2.85 -7.90
N LEU A 261 12.75 3.08 -6.66
CA LEU A 261 13.90 3.92 -6.36
C LEU A 261 14.73 3.29 -5.23
N PRO A 262 15.69 2.39 -5.54
CA PRO A 262 16.40 1.58 -4.54
C PRO A 262 17.24 2.36 -3.53
N ASP A 263 17.79 3.51 -3.94
CA ASP A 263 18.73 4.31 -3.14
C ASP A 263 18.07 5.43 -2.35
N ASP A 264 16.74 5.55 -2.42
CA ASP A 264 16.01 6.56 -1.66
C ASP A 264 16.10 6.31 -0.14
N ALA A 265 16.66 7.30 0.56
CA ALA A 265 16.90 7.23 1.99
C ALA A 265 15.60 7.17 2.79
N GLU A 266 14.59 7.95 2.39
CA GLU A 266 13.32 8.06 3.10
C GLU A 266 12.54 6.73 3.03
N LEU A 267 12.44 6.11 1.86
CA LEU A 267 11.86 4.78 1.67
C LEU A 267 12.57 3.71 2.50
N ARG A 268 13.91 3.73 2.56
CA ARG A 268 14.68 2.80 3.40
C ARG A 268 14.35 2.98 4.88
N VAL A 269 14.24 4.22 5.34
CA VAL A 269 13.86 4.55 6.72
C VAL A 269 12.43 4.09 7.01
N GLN A 270 11.47 4.38 6.12
CA GLN A 270 10.07 3.94 6.26
C GLN A 270 9.96 2.41 6.26
N ALA A 271 10.71 1.70 5.41
CA ALA A 271 10.76 0.23 5.42
C ALA A 271 11.22 -0.31 6.79
N VAL A 272 12.28 0.28 7.36
CA VAL A 272 12.77 -0.10 8.70
C VAL A 272 11.76 0.26 9.80
N ARG A 273 11.07 1.40 9.71
CA ARG A 273 9.98 1.78 10.61
C ARG A 273 8.85 0.74 10.60
N VAL A 274 8.40 0.33 9.41
CA VAL A 274 7.36 -0.70 9.24
C VAL A 274 7.84 -2.05 9.78
N GLU A 275 9.10 -2.43 9.56
CA GLU A 275 9.70 -3.62 10.20
C GLU A 275 9.65 -3.55 11.73
N GLY A 276 9.94 -2.38 12.30
CA GLY A 276 9.86 -2.12 13.74
C GLY A 276 8.45 -2.27 14.30
N LEU A 277 7.46 -1.64 13.67
CA LEU A 277 6.05 -1.76 14.05
C LEU A 277 5.57 -3.22 13.98
N ALA A 278 5.98 -3.93 12.94
CA ALA A 278 5.66 -5.36 12.80
C ALA A 278 6.30 -6.24 13.88
N ALA A 279 7.47 -5.86 14.40
CA ALA A 279 8.15 -6.59 15.46
C ALA A 279 7.38 -6.49 16.79
N LEU A 280 6.65 -5.38 17.02
CA LEU A 280 5.83 -5.19 18.21
C LEU A 280 4.67 -6.20 18.28
N ASN A 281 4.14 -6.63 17.14
CA ASN A 281 3.06 -7.63 17.05
C ASN A 281 3.50 -9.07 17.33
N ARG A 282 4.81 -9.34 17.52
CA ARG A 282 5.31 -10.68 17.84
C ARG A 282 5.18 -10.95 19.35
N GLY A 283 5.05 -12.23 19.67
CA GLY A 283 5.01 -12.71 21.05
C GLY A 283 6.24 -12.25 21.86
N ARG A 284 6.05 -12.10 23.18
CA ARG A 284 7.01 -11.47 24.09
C ARG A 284 8.43 -12.07 24.01
N ALA A 285 8.56 -13.37 23.76
CA ALA A 285 9.84 -14.07 23.68
C ALA A 285 10.69 -13.68 22.45
N LEU A 286 10.08 -13.50 21.27
CA LEU A 286 10.82 -13.24 20.02
C LEU A 286 10.99 -11.74 19.71
N ARG A 287 10.23 -10.89 20.42
CA ARG A 287 10.21 -9.45 20.20
C ARG A 287 11.59 -8.80 20.36
N PRO A 288 12.39 -9.05 21.43
CA PRO A 288 13.68 -8.37 21.62
C PRO A 288 14.67 -8.65 20.50
N LEU A 289 14.76 -9.89 20.00
CA LEU A 289 15.67 -10.25 18.91
C LEU A 289 15.30 -9.55 17.59
N ARG A 290 14.00 -9.43 17.29
CA ARG A 290 13.52 -8.71 16.11
C ARG A 290 13.79 -7.22 16.23
N ILE A 291 13.50 -6.62 17.38
CA ILE A 291 13.81 -5.20 17.65
C ILE A 291 15.31 -4.96 17.57
N ALA A 292 16.17 -5.87 18.05
CA ALA A 292 17.62 -5.75 17.93
C ALA A 292 18.08 -5.68 16.46
N LYS A 293 17.51 -6.51 15.58
CA LYS A 293 17.80 -6.46 14.13
C LYS A 293 17.35 -5.13 13.51
N VAL A 294 16.14 -4.67 13.85
CA VAL A 294 15.63 -3.37 13.39
C VAL A 294 16.49 -2.23 13.91
N ASN A 295 16.90 -2.27 15.19
CA ASN A 295 17.74 -1.26 15.83
C ASN A 295 19.08 -1.07 15.11
N ARG A 296 19.74 -2.17 14.73
CA ARG A 296 20.99 -2.12 13.96
C ARG A 296 20.80 -1.44 12.61
N LYS A 297 19.70 -1.74 11.89
CA LYS A 297 19.39 -1.09 10.61
C LYS A 297 19.07 0.40 10.80
N ALA A 298 18.20 0.71 11.77
CA ALA A 298 17.77 2.08 12.05
C ALA A 298 18.94 2.98 12.46
N THR A 299 19.82 2.49 13.35
CA THR A 299 21.01 3.24 13.79
C THR A 299 21.95 3.51 12.62
N ARG A 300 22.24 2.51 11.77
CA ARG A 300 23.06 2.72 10.56
C ARG A 300 22.46 3.75 9.61
N LEU A 301 21.14 3.74 9.40
CA LEU A 301 20.48 4.73 8.55
C LEU A 301 20.52 6.14 9.18
N ALA A 302 20.31 6.25 10.49
CA ALA A 302 20.43 7.52 11.20
C ALA A 302 21.86 8.08 11.15
N ASP A 303 22.87 7.22 11.20
CA ASP A 303 24.28 7.63 11.08
C ASP A 303 24.63 8.02 9.63
N ALA A 304 24.10 7.31 8.64
CA ALA A 304 24.32 7.58 7.22
C ALA A 304 23.57 8.83 6.71
N HIS A 305 22.45 9.20 7.34
CA HIS A 305 21.64 10.34 6.94
C HIS A 305 21.46 11.37 8.08
N PRO A 306 22.52 12.17 8.38
CA PRO A 306 22.56 13.48 9.03
C PRO A 306 21.26 14.16 9.39
N ASP A 307 20.57 14.45 8.30
CA ASP A 307 19.57 15.48 8.25
C ASP A 307 18.17 14.86 8.08
N ASN A 308 18.07 13.52 8.16
CA ASN A 308 16.79 12.84 8.12
C ASN A 308 16.19 12.73 9.54
N PRO A 309 15.12 13.48 9.85
CA PRO A 309 14.50 13.50 11.17
C PRO A 309 13.86 12.17 11.54
N LEU A 310 13.28 11.46 10.56
CA LEU A 310 12.62 10.18 10.77
C LEU A 310 13.65 9.08 11.06
N ALA A 311 14.79 9.09 10.39
CA ALA A 311 15.87 8.14 10.64
C ALA A 311 16.32 8.22 12.10
N ALA A 312 16.58 9.43 12.59
CA ALA A 312 16.92 9.69 13.97
C ALA A 312 15.78 9.27 14.93
N TYR A 313 14.53 9.60 14.60
CA TYR A 313 13.36 9.21 15.40
C TYR A 313 13.23 7.68 15.54
N VAL A 314 13.28 6.95 14.43
CA VAL A 314 13.11 5.49 14.39
C VAL A 314 14.26 4.82 15.14
N ALA A 315 15.49 5.28 14.95
CA ALA A 315 16.65 4.79 15.71
C ALA A 315 16.51 5.07 17.21
N GLY A 316 16.00 6.24 17.60
CA GLY A 316 15.70 6.58 18.98
C GLY A 316 14.67 5.64 19.60
N ARG A 317 13.55 5.38 18.88
CA ARG A 317 12.50 4.43 19.30
C ARG A 317 13.05 3.03 19.53
N THR A 318 13.86 2.52 18.61
CA THR A 318 14.40 1.15 18.72
C THR A 318 15.45 1.03 19.82
N ASN A 319 16.30 2.05 20.02
CA ASN A 319 17.28 2.09 21.11
C ASN A 319 16.59 2.15 22.48
N ALA A 320 15.50 2.92 22.58
CA ALA A 320 14.70 3.01 23.80
C ALA A 320 13.97 1.70 24.10
N ALA A 321 13.42 1.02 23.09
CA ALA A 321 12.64 -0.20 23.27
C ALA A 321 13.47 -1.45 23.60
N LEU A 322 14.79 -1.44 23.33
CA LEU A 322 15.65 -2.60 23.47
C LEU A 322 16.30 -2.68 24.87
N PRO A 323 16.45 -3.89 25.47
CA PRO A 323 17.22 -4.06 26.70
C PRO A 323 18.71 -3.70 26.50
N ALA A 324 19.36 -3.23 27.56
CA ALA A 324 20.79 -2.86 27.52
C ALA A 324 21.69 -4.02 27.05
N ALA A 325 21.43 -5.24 27.54
CA ALA A 325 22.15 -6.45 27.15
C ALA A 325 22.09 -6.77 25.65
N LEU A 326 21.10 -6.24 24.92
CA LEU A 326 20.95 -6.42 23.47
C LEU A 326 21.38 -5.19 22.67
N GLY A 327 21.99 -4.20 23.33
CA GLY A 327 22.49 -2.97 22.72
C GLY A 327 21.53 -1.79 22.77
N GLY A 328 20.49 -1.84 23.60
CA GLY A 328 19.63 -0.69 23.88
C GLY A 328 20.32 0.35 24.77
N SER A 329 19.98 1.63 24.60
CA SER A 329 20.59 2.72 25.38
C SER A 329 19.64 3.93 25.47
N THR A 330 19.26 4.32 26.69
CA THR A 330 18.49 5.55 26.94
C THR A 330 19.27 6.80 26.58
N VAL A 331 20.59 6.79 26.82
CA VAL A 331 21.49 7.90 26.49
C VAL A 331 21.51 8.13 24.98
N ARG A 332 21.75 7.09 24.18
CA ARG A 332 21.72 7.19 22.71
C ARG A 332 20.34 7.56 22.20
N ALA A 333 19.28 6.94 22.75
CA ALA A 333 17.91 7.24 22.36
C ALA A 333 17.58 8.74 22.54
N ARG A 334 17.95 9.34 23.68
CA ARG A 334 17.76 10.78 23.92
C ARG A 334 18.53 11.66 22.93
N ALA A 335 19.78 11.34 22.63
CA ALA A 335 20.56 12.09 21.65
C ALA A 335 19.90 12.06 20.27
N LEU A 336 19.45 10.88 19.83
CA LEU A 336 18.73 10.69 18.57
C LEU A 336 17.40 11.44 18.55
N TYR A 337 16.63 11.43 19.63
CA TYR A 337 15.39 12.20 19.69
C TYR A 337 15.63 13.71 19.67
N ARG A 338 16.67 14.23 20.34
CA ARG A 338 17.01 15.67 20.28
C ARG A 338 17.34 16.08 18.85
N ARG A 339 18.16 15.29 18.16
CA ARG A 339 18.49 15.50 16.76
C ARG A 339 17.24 15.48 15.89
N SER A 340 16.38 14.46 16.04
CA SER A 340 15.11 14.37 15.31
C SER A 340 14.22 15.61 15.52
N ALA A 341 14.12 16.09 16.77
CA ALA A 341 13.30 17.25 17.08
C ALA A 341 13.83 18.58 16.53
N GLN A 342 15.16 18.68 16.33
CA GLN A 342 15.80 19.87 15.77
C GLN A 342 15.69 19.95 14.24
N LEU A 343 15.60 18.81 13.56
CA LEU A 343 15.66 18.73 12.10
C LEU A 343 14.32 18.98 11.41
N ASP A 344 13.20 18.57 12.02
CA ASP A 344 11.88 18.68 11.41
C ASP A 344 10.78 18.86 12.45
N GLY A 345 10.06 19.97 12.31
CA GLY A 345 8.91 20.28 13.14
C GLY A 345 7.86 19.16 13.14
N ALA A 346 7.61 18.47 12.03
CA ALA A 346 6.57 17.45 11.92
C ALA A 346 6.83 16.22 12.81
N TYR A 347 8.10 15.92 13.08
CA TYR A 347 8.53 14.86 14.00
C TYR A 347 8.89 15.37 15.40
N ALA A 348 9.07 16.68 15.59
CA ALA A 348 9.49 17.28 16.85
C ALA A 348 8.63 16.85 18.05
N SER A 349 7.30 16.96 17.95
CA SER A 349 6.42 16.52 19.04
C SER A 349 6.60 15.03 19.37
N LYS A 350 6.66 14.16 18.36
CA LYS A 350 6.84 12.71 18.56
C LYS A 350 8.20 12.40 19.21
N ALA A 351 9.24 13.09 18.78
CA ALA A 351 10.58 12.96 19.33
C ALA A 351 10.62 13.41 20.79
N HIS A 352 10.05 14.57 21.12
CA HIS A 352 9.94 15.08 22.49
C HIS A 352 9.15 14.15 23.42
N VAL A 353 8.06 13.53 22.96
CA VAL A 353 7.39 12.45 23.71
C VAL A 353 8.35 11.29 23.98
N GLY A 354 9.15 10.88 22.99
CA GLY A 354 10.19 9.87 23.15
C GLY A 354 11.27 10.26 24.16
N LEU A 355 11.71 11.53 24.17
CA LEU A 355 12.60 12.08 25.19
C LEU A 355 11.98 11.95 26.58
N ALA A 356 10.76 12.42 26.77
CA ALA A 356 10.06 12.37 28.04
C ALA A 356 9.98 10.94 28.59
N GLU A 357 9.50 9.99 27.78
CA GLU A 357 9.42 8.56 28.16
C GLU A 357 10.78 8.01 28.62
N THR A 358 11.88 8.38 27.93
CA THR A 358 13.23 7.95 28.34
C THR A 358 13.75 8.65 29.59
N HIS A 359 13.39 9.92 29.82
CA HIS A 359 13.72 10.63 31.06
C HIS A 359 12.97 10.03 32.26
N MET A 360 11.67 9.76 32.12
CA MET A 360 10.85 9.10 33.15
C MET A 360 11.41 7.72 33.52
N ARG A 361 11.88 6.94 32.54
CA ARG A 361 12.50 5.64 32.80
C ARG A 361 13.79 5.73 33.61
N ASP A 362 14.54 6.81 33.46
CA ASP A 362 15.80 7.07 34.17
C ASP A 362 15.58 7.84 35.49
N GLY A 363 14.32 8.07 35.92
CA GLY A 363 14.00 8.84 37.14
C GLY A 363 14.31 10.34 37.04
N ARG A 364 14.31 10.90 35.83
CA ARG A 364 14.66 12.31 35.55
C ARG A 364 13.39 13.16 35.38
N SER A 365 12.65 13.36 36.46
CA SER A 365 11.29 13.91 36.43
C SER A 365 11.20 15.34 35.87
N GLU A 366 12.11 16.25 36.24
CA GLU A 366 12.10 17.62 35.71
C GLU A 366 12.36 17.67 34.20
N GLN A 367 13.34 16.90 33.73
CA GLN A 367 13.66 16.85 32.30
C GLN A 367 12.56 16.15 31.50
N ALA A 368 11.82 15.22 32.13
CA ALA A 368 10.64 14.64 31.51
C ALA A 368 9.52 15.67 31.31
N LEU A 369 9.22 16.49 32.33
CA LEU A 369 8.21 17.57 32.22
C LEU A 369 8.60 18.60 31.16
N ALA A 370 9.85 19.08 31.17
CA ALA A 370 10.34 20.01 30.16
C ALA A 370 10.21 19.44 28.73
N ALA A 371 10.49 18.14 28.56
CA ALA A 371 10.30 17.48 27.27
C ALA A 371 8.82 17.35 26.88
N LEU A 372 7.90 17.15 27.83
CA LEU A 372 6.45 17.11 27.57
C LEU A 372 5.89 18.48 27.18
N ASP A 373 6.42 19.56 27.76
CA ASP A 373 6.05 20.93 27.40
C ASP A 373 6.46 21.25 25.96
N LEU A 374 7.70 20.91 25.59
CA LEU A 374 8.18 21.01 24.21
C LEU A 374 7.38 20.11 23.26
N ALA A 375 6.96 18.93 23.72
CA ALA A 375 6.14 18.02 22.93
C ALA A 375 4.77 18.63 22.62
N ALA A 376 4.13 19.28 23.59
CA ALA A 376 2.83 19.94 23.43
C ALA A 376 2.94 21.16 22.50
N ALA A 377 3.97 22.00 22.70
CA ALA A 377 4.21 23.18 21.87
C ALA A 377 4.52 22.83 20.40
N SER A 378 5.10 21.65 20.16
CA SER A 378 5.48 21.19 18.81
C SER A 378 4.37 20.40 18.09
N VAL A 379 3.15 20.29 18.64
CA VAL A 379 2.06 19.59 17.96
C VAL A 379 1.56 20.44 16.79
N HIS A 380 1.71 19.93 15.57
CA HIS A 380 1.16 20.58 14.37
C HIS A 380 -0.36 20.51 14.32
N ALA A 381 -0.98 21.61 13.90
CA ALA A 381 -2.43 21.72 13.74
C ALA A 381 -2.97 20.73 12.68
N ASP A 382 -2.21 20.49 11.61
CA ASP A 382 -2.61 19.61 10.52
C ASP A 382 -2.34 18.12 10.81
N ASP A 383 -1.78 17.77 11.98
CA ASP A 383 -1.56 16.37 12.33
C ASP A 383 -2.90 15.71 12.69
N PRO A 384 -3.37 14.71 11.93
CA PRO A 384 -4.67 14.06 12.19
C PRO A 384 -4.70 13.32 13.54
N ARG A 385 -3.53 13.10 14.16
CA ARG A 385 -3.39 12.49 15.49
C ARG A 385 -3.02 13.50 16.58
N ALA A 386 -3.12 14.80 16.32
CA ALA A 386 -2.87 15.84 17.32
C ALA A 386 -3.68 15.62 18.62
N PRO A 387 -5.01 15.36 18.59
CA PRO A 387 -5.79 15.13 19.82
C PRO A 387 -5.29 13.93 20.63
N LEU A 388 -5.00 12.81 19.96
CA LEU A 388 -4.48 11.60 20.62
C LEU A 388 -3.09 11.83 21.22
N ARG A 389 -2.28 12.68 20.58
CA ARG A 389 -0.94 13.00 21.07
C ARG A 389 -1.01 13.89 22.30
N LEU A 390 -1.86 14.91 22.31
CA LEU A 390 -2.09 15.78 23.47
C LEU A 390 -2.60 14.97 24.66
N ALA A 391 -3.61 14.10 24.45
CA ALA A 391 -4.10 13.20 25.49
C ALA A 391 -3.03 12.22 26.01
N LYS A 392 -2.08 11.80 25.15
CA LYS A 392 -0.92 11.01 25.61
C LYS A 392 0.04 11.85 26.45
N ILE A 393 0.30 13.10 26.07
CA ILE A 393 1.19 14.02 26.81
C ILE A 393 0.63 14.27 28.21
N GLU A 394 -0.67 14.55 28.34
CA GLU A 394 -1.33 14.76 29.63
C GLU A 394 -1.21 13.53 30.53
N ARG A 395 -1.54 12.34 30.00
CA ARG A 395 -1.36 11.08 30.75
C ARG A 395 0.08 10.87 31.24
N LEU A 396 1.08 11.25 30.44
CA LEU A 396 2.48 11.16 30.84
C LEU A 396 2.85 12.18 31.93
N ARG A 397 2.26 13.39 31.92
CA ARG A 397 2.42 14.38 32.99
C ARG A 397 1.86 13.87 34.32
N ASP A 398 0.67 13.28 34.29
CA ASP A 398 0.03 12.70 35.49
C ASP A 398 0.90 11.58 36.06
N LEU A 399 1.35 10.66 35.20
CA LEU A 399 2.22 9.55 35.59
C LEU A 399 3.56 10.03 36.18
N ASN A 400 4.14 11.10 35.64
CA ASN A 400 5.39 11.67 36.14
C ASN A 400 5.21 12.37 37.49
N SER A 401 4.03 12.91 37.77
CA SER A 401 3.71 13.60 39.03
C SER A 401 3.44 12.63 40.19
N THR A 402 3.07 11.38 39.87
CA THR A 402 2.81 10.30 40.85
C THR A 402 4.04 9.45 41.20
N ARG A 403 5.20 9.72 40.60
CA ARG A 403 6.46 8.99 40.82
C ARG A 403 7.50 9.89 41.47
#